data_AF-A0A2W4RKS5-F1
#
_entry.id   AF-A0A2W4RKS5-F1
#
_cell.length_a   1.000
_cell.length_b   1.000
_cell.length_c   1.000
_cell.angle_alpha   90.00
_cell.angle_beta   90.00
_cell.angle_gamma   90.00
#
_symmetry.space_group_name_H-M   'P 1'
#
loop_
_entity.id
_entity.type
_entity.pdbx_description
1 polymer ?
#
loop_
_entity_poly.entity_id
_entity_poly.type
_entity_poly.pdbx_seq_one_letter_code
_entity_poly.pdbx_strand_id
1 'polypeptide(L)'
;METVENSSHPTESKQTLTGLKTGLSPTEFEQLIEKEVFTWVEKDEQQGVLLMAWCQLVQAKQEQAEEGFTPKEISDAMNRLYGPAKPWPKKDSEDIPKEVRLLWNRLEKLWEKKKTGLEQSLSKHGYMVNPTIGPNNQGSGGRGKTNRYWIRAEPISDEDAAKIVSYKAPEGGLSYICEDIEDAGWLSRIFTKGYKMEGWRRWMFIATFITYSIFNINQLLVSTLRHD
;
A
#
# COMPACT_ATOMS: atom_id res chain seq x y z
N MET A 1 -54.45 1.80 -42.16
CA MET A 1 -55.00 2.28 -40.87
C MET A 1 -55.13 1.04 -40.01
N GLU A 2 -54.08 0.70 -39.27
CA GLU A 2 -54.11 -0.24 -38.15
C GLU A 2 -52.79 -0.10 -37.38
N THR A 3 -52.95 0.05 -36.08
CA THR A 3 -51.97 0.33 -35.04
C THR A 3 -51.19 -0.94 -34.66
N VAL A 4 -49.89 -0.82 -34.40
CA VAL A 4 -49.16 -1.80 -33.58
C VAL A 4 -48.54 -1.07 -32.40
N GLU A 5 -48.79 -1.66 -31.24
CA GLU A 5 -48.55 -1.20 -29.88
C GLU A 5 -47.06 -1.12 -29.49
N ASN A 6 -46.88 -0.28 -28.48
CA ASN A 6 -45.71 -0.04 -27.65
C ASN A 6 -45.40 -1.24 -26.71
N SER A 7 -44.20 -1.24 -26.09
CA SER A 7 -43.63 -2.17 -25.08
C SER A 7 -42.59 -3.13 -25.68
N SER A 8 -41.35 -3.30 -25.19
CA SER A 8 -40.79 -3.08 -23.85
C SER A 8 -39.25 -3.14 -23.87
N HIS A 9 -38.63 -2.39 -22.95
CA HIS A 9 -37.33 -2.62 -22.29
C HIS A 9 -36.07 -2.98 -23.11
N PRO A 10 -35.03 -2.10 -23.15
CA PRO A 10 -33.68 -2.58 -23.35
C PRO A 10 -33.27 -3.37 -22.11
N THR A 11 -33.03 -4.67 -22.30
CA THR A 11 -32.45 -5.55 -21.30
C THR A 11 -31.10 -4.97 -20.88
N GLU A 12 -30.99 -4.53 -19.62
CA GLU A 12 -29.71 -4.28 -18.97
C GLU A 12 -28.85 -5.53 -19.15
N SER A 13 -27.86 -5.45 -20.04
CA SER A 13 -26.78 -6.42 -20.08
C SER A 13 -26.05 -6.29 -18.76
N LYS A 14 -26.32 -7.21 -17.83
CA LYS A 14 -25.41 -7.55 -16.75
C LYS A 14 -24.08 -7.91 -17.42
N GLN A 15 -23.21 -6.93 -17.55
CA GLN A 15 -21.80 -7.16 -17.80
C GLN A 15 -21.28 -7.93 -16.58
N THR A 16 -21.31 -9.26 -16.70
CA THR A 16 -20.43 -10.12 -15.93
C THR A 16 -19.02 -9.63 -16.21
N LEU A 17 -18.45 -8.93 -15.23
CA LEU A 17 -17.03 -8.62 -15.10
C LEU A 17 -16.28 -9.93 -15.27
N THR A 18 -15.90 -10.19 -16.51
CA THR A 18 -15.26 -11.43 -16.93
C THR A 18 -13.80 -11.27 -16.52
N GLY A 19 -13.36 -12.13 -15.61
CA GLY A 19 -12.02 -12.13 -15.07
C GLY A 19 -10.95 -12.13 -16.16
N LEU A 20 -10.31 -10.99 -16.35
CA LEU A 20 -8.93 -10.96 -16.76
C LEU A 20 -8.15 -11.49 -15.56
N LYS A 21 -7.74 -12.76 -15.64
CA LYS A 21 -6.85 -13.38 -14.67
C LYS A 21 -5.59 -12.53 -14.62
N THR A 22 -5.46 -11.71 -13.58
CA THR A 22 -4.25 -10.96 -13.24
C THR A 22 -3.05 -11.88 -13.03
N GLY A 23 -3.26 -13.20 -13.01
CA GLY A 23 -2.25 -14.22 -12.69
C GLY A 23 -1.90 -14.26 -11.20
N LEU A 24 -2.34 -13.26 -10.45
CA LEU A 24 -2.10 -13.08 -9.04
C LEU A 24 -3.24 -13.70 -8.25
N SER A 25 -2.95 -14.77 -7.51
CA SER A 25 -3.95 -15.33 -6.60
C SER A 25 -4.23 -14.37 -5.45
N PRO A 26 -5.42 -14.50 -4.81
CA PRO A 26 -5.73 -14.05 -3.46
C PRO A 26 -4.50 -13.72 -2.63
N THR A 27 -4.03 -14.84 -2.09
CA THR A 27 -2.97 -14.97 -1.11
C THR A 27 -1.66 -14.35 -1.52
N GLU A 28 -1.27 -14.42 -2.79
CA GLU A 28 -0.03 -13.79 -3.26
C GLU A 28 -0.13 -12.27 -3.23
N PHE A 29 -1.29 -11.71 -3.59
CA PHE A 29 -1.52 -10.27 -3.48
C PHE A 29 -1.39 -9.83 -2.02
N GLU A 30 -2.03 -10.53 -1.08
CA GLU A 30 -1.97 -10.12 0.33
C GLU A 30 -0.60 -10.32 0.95
N GLN A 31 0.16 -11.36 0.57
CA GLN A 31 1.54 -11.53 1.03
C GLN A 31 2.44 -10.37 0.57
N LEU A 32 2.23 -9.87 -0.65
CA LEU A 32 2.95 -8.72 -1.16
C LEU A 32 2.53 -7.44 -0.40
N ILE A 33 1.23 -7.20 -0.23
CA ILE A 33 0.74 -6.06 0.57
C ILE A 33 1.29 -6.13 2.00
N GLU A 34 1.22 -7.28 2.66
CA GLU A 34 1.74 -7.51 4.01
C GLU A 34 3.23 -7.14 4.10
N LYS A 35 4.04 -7.63 3.16
CA LYS A 35 5.47 -7.31 3.07
C LYS A 35 5.72 -5.81 2.91
N GLU A 36 4.96 -5.13 2.06
CA GLU A 36 5.09 -3.69 1.86
C GLU A 36 4.71 -2.91 3.13
N VAL A 37 3.61 -3.27 3.79
CA VAL A 37 3.17 -2.62 5.03
C VAL A 37 4.22 -2.69 6.15
N PHE A 38 4.97 -3.78 6.24
CA PHE A 38 6.08 -3.89 7.20
C PHE A 38 7.20 -2.86 7.00
N THR A 39 7.30 -2.27 5.81
CA THR A 39 8.28 -1.22 5.51
C THR A 39 7.77 0.19 5.85
N TRP A 40 6.45 0.35 6.01
CA TRP A 40 5.84 1.66 6.26
C TRP A 40 6.13 2.15 7.68
N VAL A 41 6.29 3.47 7.83
CA VAL A 41 6.42 4.12 9.14
C VAL A 41 5.14 3.91 9.97
N GLU A 42 3.98 3.87 9.31
CA GLU A 42 2.66 3.71 9.92
C GLU A 42 2.30 2.26 10.28
N LYS A 43 3.23 1.29 10.15
CA LYS A 43 2.95 -0.13 10.37
C LYS A 43 2.36 -0.45 11.76
N ASP A 44 2.80 0.29 12.78
CA ASP A 44 2.37 0.11 14.18
C ASP A 44 1.16 1.01 14.55
N GLU A 45 0.72 1.86 13.63
CA GLU A 45 -0.49 2.69 13.76
C GLU A 45 -1.77 1.88 13.50
N GLN A 46 -2.91 2.44 13.87
CA GLN A 46 -4.20 1.75 13.77
C GLN A 46 -4.55 1.30 12.36
N GLN A 47 -4.31 2.14 11.36
CA GLN A 47 -4.61 1.82 9.97
C GLN A 47 -3.65 0.78 9.39
N GLY A 48 -2.37 0.79 9.80
CA GLY A 48 -1.41 -0.25 9.41
C GLY A 48 -1.80 -1.61 10.00
N VAL A 49 -2.17 -1.64 11.28
CA VAL A 49 -2.64 -2.87 11.93
C VAL A 49 -3.99 -3.35 11.37
N LEU A 50 -4.90 -2.44 10.99
CA LEU A 50 -6.14 -2.82 10.31
C LEU A 50 -5.84 -3.51 8.97
N LEU A 51 -4.87 -2.99 8.20
CA LEU A 51 -4.48 -3.58 6.92
C LEU A 51 -3.84 -4.98 7.12
N MET A 52 -2.99 -5.13 8.14
CA MET A 52 -2.45 -6.43 8.54
C MET A 52 -3.54 -7.41 8.99
N ALA A 53 -4.52 -6.94 9.76
CA ALA A 53 -5.67 -7.75 10.19
C ALA A 53 -6.50 -8.22 8.99
N TRP A 54 -6.67 -7.36 7.98
CA TRP A 54 -7.33 -7.71 6.74
C TRP A 54 -6.55 -8.78 5.96
N CYS A 55 -5.22 -8.66 5.84
CA CYS A 55 -4.38 -9.69 5.18
C CYS A 55 -4.52 -11.06 5.87
N GLN A 56 -4.53 -11.10 7.20
CA GLN A 56 -4.77 -12.34 7.96
C GLN A 56 -6.16 -12.94 7.72
N LEU A 57 -7.19 -12.09 7.57
CA LEU A 57 -8.53 -12.56 7.26
C LEU A 57 -8.61 -13.20 5.88
N VAL A 58 -7.93 -12.64 4.87
CA VAL A 58 -7.89 -13.27 3.56
C VAL A 58 -7.15 -14.60 3.59
N GLN A 59 -5.99 -14.66 4.23
CA GLN A 59 -5.25 -15.92 4.39
C GLN A 59 -6.10 -17.01 5.07
N ALA A 60 -6.96 -16.64 6.03
CA ALA A 60 -7.85 -17.56 6.72
C ALA A 60 -9.14 -17.90 5.93
N LYS A 61 -9.61 -17.00 5.07
CA LYS A 61 -10.91 -17.09 4.39
C LYS A 61 -10.83 -16.57 2.94
N GLN A 62 -10.04 -17.25 2.11
CA GLN A 62 -9.74 -16.80 0.74
C GLN A 62 -10.99 -16.59 -0.11
N GLU A 63 -11.99 -17.47 -0.02
CA GLU A 63 -13.25 -17.38 -0.78
C GLU A 63 -14.07 -16.13 -0.44
N GLN A 64 -13.90 -15.57 0.77
CA GLN A 64 -14.61 -14.38 1.24
C GLN A 64 -13.86 -13.08 0.91
N ALA A 65 -12.61 -13.17 0.43
CA ALA A 65 -11.76 -12.01 0.14
C ALA A 65 -12.39 -11.08 -0.90
N GLU A 66 -13.03 -11.67 -1.91
CA GLU A 66 -13.75 -10.92 -2.94
C GLU A 66 -14.92 -10.16 -2.31
N GLU A 67 -15.80 -10.82 -1.55
CA GLU A 67 -16.98 -10.16 -0.95
C GLU A 67 -16.62 -9.11 0.12
N GLY A 68 -15.46 -9.29 0.75
CA GLY A 68 -14.96 -8.48 1.85
C GLY A 68 -15.46 -8.94 3.23
N PHE A 69 -14.92 -8.28 4.26
CA PHE A 69 -15.15 -8.63 5.66
C PHE A 69 -16.02 -7.61 6.37
N THR A 70 -16.83 -8.10 7.30
CA THR A 70 -17.67 -7.26 8.15
C THR A 70 -16.84 -6.51 9.19
N PRO A 71 -17.34 -5.39 9.75
CA PRO A 71 -16.68 -4.70 10.85
C PRO A 71 -16.33 -5.61 12.03
N LYS A 72 -17.19 -6.59 12.35
CA LYS A 72 -16.96 -7.52 13.46
C LYS A 72 -15.79 -8.45 13.17
N GLU A 73 -15.68 -8.97 11.95
CA GLU A 73 -14.55 -9.82 11.56
C GLU A 73 -13.23 -9.06 11.58
N ILE A 74 -13.21 -7.82 11.07
CA ILE A 74 -12.04 -6.94 11.09
C ILE A 74 -11.64 -6.64 12.54
N SER A 75 -12.61 -6.26 13.38
CA SER A 75 -12.39 -6.00 14.80
C SER A 75 -11.83 -7.22 15.54
N ASP A 76 -12.36 -8.41 15.27
CA ASP A 76 -11.86 -9.67 15.83
C ASP A 76 -10.41 -9.96 15.41
N ALA A 77 -10.06 -9.72 14.14
CA ALA A 77 -8.70 -9.89 13.65
C ALA A 77 -7.74 -8.85 14.25
N MET A 78 -8.16 -7.59 14.36
CA MET A 78 -7.38 -6.54 15.01
C MET A 78 -7.12 -6.83 16.49
N ASN A 79 -8.13 -7.33 17.22
CA ASN A 79 -7.98 -7.75 18.62
C ASN A 79 -6.93 -8.87 18.80
N ARG A 80 -6.80 -9.77 17.81
CA ARG A 80 -5.77 -10.83 17.83
C ARG A 80 -4.37 -10.26 17.64
N LEU A 81 -4.22 -9.24 16.79
CA LEU A 81 -2.93 -8.60 16.50
C LEU A 81 -2.46 -7.67 17.62
N TYR A 82 -3.37 -6.87 18.19
CA TYR A 82 -3.00 -5.90 19.22
C TYR A 82 -2.67 -6.52 20.57
N GLY A 83 -3.20 -7.71 20.84
CA GLY A 83 -3.13 -8.31 22.17
C GLY A 83 -3.72 -7.39 23.25
N PRO A 84 -3.45 -7.66 24.54
CA PRO A 84 -4.02 -6.91 25.65
C PRO A 84 -3.46 -5.48 25.80
N ALA A 85 -2.42 -5.11 25.05
CA ALA A 85 -1.63 -3.89 25.27
C ALA A 85 -2.21 -2.63 24.61
N LYS A 86 -2.97 -2.76 23.51
CA LYS A 86 -3.64 -1.64 22.84
C LYS A 86 -5.14 -1.89 22.87
N PRO A 87 -5.90 -1.15 23.70
CA PRO A 87 -7.33 -1.40 23.85
C PRO A 87 -8.06 -1.04 22.55
N TRP A 88 -8.53 -2.08 21.87
CA TRP A 88 -9.50 -2.00 20.78
C TRP A 88 -10.88 -2.37 21.36
N PRO A 89 -12.01 -1.90 20.76
CA PRO A 89 -13.33 -2.23 21.27
C PRO A 89 -13.51 -3.72 21.49
N LYS A 90 -14.15 -4.04 22.62
CA LYS A 90 -14.54 -5.41 22.93
C LYS A 90 -15.42 -5.97 21.80
N LYS A 91 -15.27 -7.26 21.54
CA LYS A 91 -15.92 -8.05 20.48
C LYS A 91 -17.44 -7.85 20.30
N ASP A 92 -18.13 -7.37 21.32
CA ASP A 92 -19.58 -7.15 21.31
C ASP A 92 -19.98 -5.68 21.58
N SER A 93 -19.06 -4.73 21.39
CA SER A 93 -19.38 -3.31 21.46
C SER A 93 -20.24 -2.89 20.25
N GLU A 94 -21.34 -2.18 20.52
CA GLU A 94 -22.19 -1.58 19.48
C GLU A 94 -21.45 -0.51 18.65
N ASP A 95 -20.31 -0.03 19.14
CA ASP A 95 -19.50 1.00 18.47
C ASP A 95 -18.52 0.43 17.44
N ILE A 96 -18.32 -0.90 17.37
CA ILE A 96 -17.42 -1.55 16.40
C ILE A 96 -17.63 -1.04 14.96
N PRO A 97 -18.87 -0.99 14.40
CA PRO A 97 -19.05 -0.54 13.03
C PRO A 97 -18.64 0.91 12.79
N LYS A 98 -18.83 1.77 13.80
CA LYS A 98 -18.45 3.19 13.71
C LYS A 98 -16.94 3.34 13.73
N GLU A 99 -16.26 2.63 14.63
CA GLU A 99 -14.81 2.70 14.78
C GLU A 99 -14.07 2.11 13.57
N VAL A 100 -14.51 0.94 13.08
CA VAL A 100 -13.93 0.34 11.87
C VAL A 100 -14.14 1.27 10.68
N ARG A 101 -15.32 1.91 10.54
CA ARG A 101 -15.54 2.88 9.47
C ARG A 101 -14.62 4.10 9.58
N LEU A 102 -14.45 4.65 10.77
CA LEU A 102 -13.54 5.78 11.00
C LEU A 102 -12.10 5.39 10.61
N LEU A 103 -11.68 4.20 11.00
CA LEU A 103 -10.33 3.72 10.76
C LEU A 103 -10.11 3.36 9.28
N TRP A 104 -11.12 2.77 8.63
CA TRP A 104 -11.10 2.51 7.21
C TRP A 104 -10.94 3.79 6.39
N ASN A 105 -11.67 4.86 6.75
CA ASN A 105 -11.49 6.16 6.10
C ASN A 105 -10.07 6.73 6.28
N ARG A 106 -9.38 6.39 7.38
CA ARG A 106 -7.96 6.75 7.57
C ARG A 106 -7.06 5.86 6.73
N LEU A 107 -7.37 4.58 6.63
CA LEU A 107 -6.67 3.65 5.76
C LEU A 107 -6.79 4.08 4.30
N GLU A 108 -7.97 4.47 3.81
CA GLU A 108 -8.15 5.00 2.44
C GLU A 108 -7.23 6.19 2.16
N LYS A 109 -7.13 7.13 3.12
CA LYS A 109 -6.20 8.27 3.00
C LYS A 109 -4.74 7.87 2.99
N LEU A 110 -4.36 6.86 3.79
CA LEU A 110 -3.00 6.32 3.77
C LEU A 110 -2.75 5.58 2.45
N TRP A 111 -3.72 4.79 1.99
CA TRP A 111 -3.68 4.01 0.76
C TRP A 111 -3.39 4.90 -0.43
N GLU A 112 -4.10 6.03 -0.59
CA GLU A 112 -3.85 6.95 -1.70
C GLU A 112 -2.42 7.51 -1.72
N LYS A 113 -1.78 7.68 -0.55
CA LYS A 113 -0.36 8.09 -0.50
C LYS A 113 0.59 6.96 -0.89
N LYS A 114 0.27 5.74 -0.46
CA LYS A 114 1.11 4.54 -0.64
C LYS A 114 0.83 3.83 -1.97
N LYS A 115 -0.24 4.19 -2.67
CA LYS A 115 -0.74 3.53 -3.88
C LYS A 115 0.33 3.42 -4.97
N THR A 116 1.02 4.51 -5.25
CA THR A 116 2.10 4.54 -6.25
C THR A 116 3.24 3.57 -5.89
N GLY A 117 3.62 3.50 -4.61
CA GLY A 117 4.65 2.57 -4.14
C GLY A 117 4.21 1.11 -4.27
N LEU A 118 2.96 0.82 -3.93
CA LEU A 118 2.34 -0.49 -4.10
C LEU A 118 2.27 -0.92 -5.57
N GLU A 119 1.81 -0.04 -6.47
CA GLU A 119 1.77 -0.29 -7.92
C GLU A 119 3.17 -0.60 -8.47
N GLN A 120 4.19 0.15 -8.04
CA GLN A 120 5.58 -0.08 -8.43
C GLN A 120 6.10 -1.43 -7.89
N SER A 121 5.78 -1.78 -6.64
CA SER A 121 6.20 -3.05 -6.06
C SER A 121 5.55 -4.25 -6.75
N LEU A 122 4.24 -4.18 -7.03
CA LEU A 122 3.51 -5.22 -7.76
C LEU A 122 4.06 -5.39 -9.19
N SER A 123 4.37 -4.28 -9.85
CA SER A 123 5.00 -4.29 -11.17
C SER A 123 6.39 -4.94 -11.17
N LYS A 124 7.20 -4.72 -10.13
CA LYS A 124 8.52 -5.40 -9.97
C LYS A 124 8.39 -6.92 -9.88
N HIS A 125 7.29 -7.41 -9.31
CA HIS A 125 6.98 -8.85 -9.25
C HIS A 125 6.29 -9.37 -10.52
N GLY A 126 6.12 -8.52 -11.54
CA GLY A 126 5.54 -8.89 -12.83
C GLY A 126 4.02 -8.72 -12.94
N TYR A 127 3.37 -8.16 -11.92
CA TYR A 127 1.92 -7.98 -11.89
C TYR A 127 1.53 -6.58 -12.35
N MET A 128 0.78 -6.50 -13.45
CA MET A 128 0.20 -5.25 -13.96
C MET A 128 -1.20 -5.07 -13.38
N VAL A 129 -1.26 -4.77 -12.08
CA VAL A 129 -2.51 -4.60 -11.32
C VAL A 129 -2.52 -3.29 -10.54
N ASN A 130 -3.70 -2.68 -10.44
CA ASN A 130 -3.97 -1.55 -9.56
C ASN A 130 -4.50 -2.07 -8.22
N PRO A 131 -3.82 -1.81 -7.09
CA PRO A 131 -4.31 -2.14 -5.77
C PRO A 131 -5.43 -1.16 -5.38
N THR A 132 -6.67 -1.64 -5.34
CA THR A 132 -7.87 -0.87 -5.01
C THR A 132 -8.42 -1.25 -3.64
N ILE A 133 -8.95 -0.26 -2.93
CA ILE A 133 -9.61 -0.42 -1.64
C ILE A 133 -11.01 0.15 -1.74
N GLY A 134 -11.98 -0.52 -1.11
CA GLY A 134 -13.32 0.03 -1.07
C GLY A 134 -14.26 -0.65 -0.06
N PRO A 135 -15.31 0.07 0.36
CA PRO A 135 -16.45 -0.57 0.98
C PRO A 135 -17.28 -1.31 -0.09
N ASN A 136 -17.71 -2.53 0.19
CA ASN A 136 -18.73 -3.19 -0.60
C ASN A 136 -20.11 -2.62 -0.21
N ASN A 137 -20.54 -1.60 -0.95
CA ASN A 137 -21.89 -1.05 -0.88
C ASN A 137 -22.84 -1.74 -1.88
N GLN A 138 -22.65 -3.02 -2.22
CA GLN A 138 -23.61 -3.75 -3.07
C GLN A 138 -24.95 -3.95 -2.36
N GLY A 139 -25.78 -2.92 -2.40
CA GLY A 139 -27.16 -2.97 -1.94
C GLY A 139 -27.70 -1.59 -1.63
N SER A 140 -28.50 -1.07 -2.57
CA SER A 140 -29.51 -0.05 -2.36
C SER A 140 -30.16 -0.13 -0.96
N GLY A 141 -30.02 0.95 -0.18
CA GLY A 141 -30.97 1.48 0.82
C GLY A 141 -31.95 0.55 1.56
N GLY A 142 -31.55 -0.65 1.98
CA GLY A 142 -32.42 -1.59 2.71
C GLY A 142 -31.87 -1.91 4.10
N ARG A 143 -32.75 -1.87 5.13
CA ARG A 143 -32.43 -2.42 6.47
C ARG A 143 -32.06 -3.89 6.34
N GLY A 144 -30.79 -4.23 6.55
CA GLY A 144 -30.35 -5.62 6.67
C GLY A 144 -29.03 -6.00 5.99
N LYS A 145 -28.44 -5.13 5.16
CA LYS A 145 -27.11 -5.42 4.57
C LYS A 145 -25.99 -4.86 5.44
N THR A 146 -25.13 -5.77 5.92
CA THR A 146 -23.93 -5.42 6.70
C THR A 146 -22.88 -4.82 5.78
N ASN A 147 -22.33 -3.65 6.15
CA ASN A 147 -21.18 -3.08 5.47
C ASN A 147 -20.03 -4.10 5.44
N ARG A 148 -19.41 -4.29 4.27
CA ARG A 148 -18.21 -5.12 4.12
C ARG A 148 -17.09 -4.28 3.53
N TYR A 149 -15.86 -4.66 3.81
CA TYR A 149 -14.66 -3.96 3.37
C TYR A 149 -13.72 -4.92 2.64
N TRP A 150 -13.18 -4.48 1.51
CA TRP A 150 -12.31 -5.29 0.66
C TRP A 150 -11.12 -4.46 0.15
N ILE A 151 -10.07 -5.19 -0.20
CA ILE A 151 -8.91 -4.71 -0.92
C ILE A 151 -8.69 -5.70 -2.06
N ARG A 152 -8.48 -5.22 -3.28
CA ARG A 152 -8.40 -6.06 -4.48
C ARG A 152 -7.30 -5.57 -5.40
N ALA A 153 -6.82 -6.48 -6.23
CA ALA A 153 -5.97 -6.18 -7.37
C ALA A 153 -6.86 -6.12 -8.62
N GLU A 154 -7.10 -4.91 -9.13
CA GLU A 154 -7.83 -4.71 -10.38
C GLU A 154 -6.86 -4.65 -11.56
N PRO A 155 -7.20 -5.17 -12.75
CA PRO A 155 -6.34 -5.04 -13.91
C PRO A 155 -6.15 -3.56 -14.28
N ILE A 156 -4.93 -3.19 -14.63
CA ILE A 156 -4.62 -1.83 -15.07
C ILE A 156 -5.21 -1.61 -16.47
N SER A 157 -5.76 -0.41 -16.71
CA SER A 157 -6.23 -0.02 -18.05
C SER A 157 -5.05 0.11 -19.02
N ASP A 158 -5.28 -0.10 -20.32
CA ASP A 158 -4.21 0.05 -21.32
C ASP A 158 -3.56 1.45 -21.31
N GLU A 159 -4.34 2.49 -20.96
CA GLU A 159 -3.87 3.87 -20.85
C GLU A 159 -2.95 4.10 -19.65
N ASP A 160 -3.22 3.41 -18.53
CA ASP A 160 -2.43 3.53 -17.32
C ASP A 160 -1.20 2.61 -17.35
N ALA A 161 -1.29 1.47 -18.02
CA ALA A 161 -0.15 0.59 -18.29
C ALA A 161 0.94 1.32 -19.09
N ALA A 162 0.55 2.21 -20.01
CA ALA A 162 1.50 3.02 -20.78
C ALA A 162 2.25 4.07 -19.93
N LYS A 163 1.72 4.46 -18.77
CA LYS A 163 2.36 5.42 -17.85
C LYS A 163 3.31 4.76 -16.85
N ILE A 164 3.15 3.47 -16.60
CA ILE A 164 4.06 2.71 -15.73
C ILE A 164 5.34 2.46 -16.51
N VAL A 165 6.25 3.43 -16.44
CA VAL A 165 7.62 3.26 -16.93
C VAL A 165 8.33 2.30 -15.99
N SER A 166 8.16 1.00 -16.25
CA SER A 166 8.94 -0.06 -15.63
C SER A 166 10.40 0.11 -16.08
N TYR A 167 11.18 0.89 -15.34
CA TYR A 167 12.63 0.79 -15.41
C TYR A 167 13.03 -0.59 -14.90
N LYS A 168 13.29 -1.51 -15.83
CA LYS A 168 13.90 -2.79 -15.49
C LYS A 168 15.30 -2.48 -14.95
N ALA A 169 15.45 -2.51 -13.63
CA ALA A 169 16.75 -2.30 -13.01
C ALA A 169 17.71 -3.36 -13.56
N PRO A 170 18.95 -3.00 -13.93
CA PRO A 170 19.98 -3.98 -14.28
C PRO A 170 20.16 -5.00 -13.15
N GLU A 171 20.64 -6.21 -13.43
CA GLU A 171 20.98 -7.16 -12.37
C GLU A 171 21.98 -6.51 -11.38
N GLY A 172 21.60 -6.46 -10.10
CA GLY A 172 22.36 -5.75 -9.05
C GLY A 172 22.11 -4.24 -8.95
N GLY A 173 21.18 -3.69 -9.74
CA GLY A 173 20.81 -2.28 -9.75
C GLY A 173 19.91 -1.87 -8.57
N LEU A 174 20.08 -0.64 -8.09
CA LEU A 174 19.21 -0.06 -7.08
C LEU A 174 17.87 0.33 -7.72
N SER A 175 16.75 -0.08 -7.12
CA SER A 175 15.41 0.26 -7.59
C SER A 175 14.70 1.14 -6.56
N TYR A 176 14.59 2.43 -6.88
CA TYR A 176 13.91 3.40 -6.03
C TYR A 176 12.40 3.24 -6.11
N ILE A 177 11.72 3.27 -4.97
CA ILE A 177 10.27 3.43 -4.91
C ILE A 177 10.01 4.92 -4.75
N CYS A 178 9.18 5.52 -5.61
CA CYS A 178 8.99 6.98 -5.64
C CYS A 178 8.47 7.54 -4.30
N GLU A 179 7.73 6.72 -3.55
CA GLU A 179 7.18 7.02 -2.25
C GLU A 179 8.27 7.32 -1.18
N ASP A 180 9.39 6.59 -1.21
CA ASP A 180 10.49 6.77 -0.24
C ASP A 180 11.14 8.16 -0.32
N ILE A 181 11.07 8.80 -1.50
CA ILE A 181 11.63 10.13 -1.72
C ILE A 181 10.75 11.20 -1.07
N GLU A 182 9.43 10.98 -1.01
CA GLU A 182 8.50 11.89 -0.34
C GLU A 182 8.58 11.78 1.18
N ASP A 183 8.78 10.55 1.70
CA ASP A 183 8.91 10.29 3.15
C ASP A 183 10.30 10.61 3.73
N ALA A 184 11.31 10.87 2.90
CA ALA A 184 12.65 11.32 3.33
C ALA A 184 12.67 12.74 3.98
N GLY A 185 11.51 13.32 4.26
CA GLY A 185 11.33 14.43 5.19
C GLY A 185 12.08 15.70 4.80
N TRP A 186 12.72 16.36 5.78
CA TRP A 186 13.47 17.60 5.54
C TRP A 186 14.70 17.40 4.64
N LEU A 187 15.25 16.18 4.58
CA LEU A 187 16.41 15.86 3.73
C LEU A 187 16.00 15.86 2.26
N SER A 188 14.87 15.25 1.89
CA SER A 188 14.40 15.29 0.50
C SER A 188 14.12 16.72 0.04
N ARG A 189 13.63 17.61 0.90
CA ARG A 189 13.48 19.05 0.59
C ARG A 189 14.80 19.77 0.30
N ILE A 190 15.90 19.33 0.90
CA ILE A 190 17.24 19.88 0.64
C ILE A 190 17.77 19.35 -0.70
N PHE A 191 17.54 18.07 -1.01
CA PHE A 191 18.02 17.44 -2.24
C PHE A 191 17.18 17.80 -3.47
N THR A 192 15.84 17.87 -3.35
CA THR A 192 14.92 18.22 -4.45
C THR A 192 15.08 19.66 -4.93
N LYS A 193 15.47 20.58 -4.05
CA LYS A 193 15.77 21.98 -4.44
C LYS A 193 17.11 22.14 -5.15
N GLY A 194 17.95 21.10 -5.15
CA GLY A 194 19.34 21.17 -5.60
C GLY A 194 20.18 22.04 -4.64
N TYR A 195 21.24 21.46 -4.09
CA TYR A 195 22.14 22.24 -3.24
C TYR A 195 23.19 22.95 -4.11
N LYS A 196 22.97 24.24 -4.38
CA LYS A 196 23.92 25.06 -5.15
C LYS A 196 25.20 25.27 -4.33
N MET A 197 26.23 24.48 -4.61
CA MET A 197 27.54 24.58 -3.95
C MET A 197 28.39 25.70 -4.55
N GLU A 198 28.08 26.94 -4.17
CA GLU A 198 28.86 28.13 -4.54
C GLU A 198 29.52 28.79 -3.33
N GLY A 199 30.66 29.44 -3.56
CA GLY A 199 31.40 30.21 -2.56
C GLY A 199 31.99 29.34 -1.43
N TRP A 200 31.96 29.88 -0.21
CA TRP A 200 32.60 29.27 0.97
C TRP A 200 31.99 27.92 1.37
N ARG A 201 30.73 27.66 1.03
CA ARG A 201 30.03 26.40 1.32
C ARG A 201 30.65 25.20 0.59
N ARG A 202 31.15 25.40 -0.63
CA ARG A 202 31.89 24.38 -1.39
C ARG A 202 33.16 23.95 -0.66
N TRP A 203 33.89 24.92 -0.11
CA TRP A 203 35.14 24.65 0.62
C TRP A 203 34.90 23.92 1.94
N MET A 204 33.83 24.25 2.67
CA MET A 204 33.43 23.50 3.87
C MET A 204 33.11 22.04 3.57
N PHE A 205 32.38 21.78 2.48
CA PHE A 205 32.05 20.41 2.07
C PHE A 205 33.31 19.61 1.69
N ILE A 206 34.19 20.21 0.88
CA ILE A 206 35.47 19.59 0.50
C ILE A 206 36.34 19.33 1.73
N ALA A 207 36.48 20.31 2.63
CA ALA A 207 37.27 20.17 3.85
C ALA A 207 36.75 19.02 4.73
N THR A 208 35.43 18.89 4.87
CA THR A 208 34.81 17.79 5.63
C THR A 208 35.13 16.43 5.02
N PHE A 209 35.10 16.32 3.70
CA PHE A 209 35.42 15.06 3.01
C PHE A 209 36.91 14.70 3.14
N ILE A 210 37.79 15.70 3.06
CA ILE A 210 39.24 15.54 3.24
C ILE A 210 39.56 15.11 4.68
N THR A 211 39.02 15.79 5.69
CA THR A 211 39.27 15.42 7.09
C THR A 211 38.75 14.03 7.42
N TYR A 212 37.57 13.67 6.91
CA TYR A 212 37.03 12.31 7.04
C TYR A 212 37.94 11.27 6.38
N SER A 213 38.44 11.55 5.17
CA SER A 213 39.35 10.65 4.46
C SER A 213 40.67 10.46 5.21
N ILE A 214 41.27 11.55 5.69
CA ILE A 214 42.51 11.51 6.50
C ILE A 214 42.29 10.72 7.79
N PHE A 215 41.15 10.91 8.46
CA PHE A 215 40.82 10.16 9.67
C PHE A 215 40.73 8.66 9.39
N ASN A 216 40.05 8.24 8.33
CA ASN A 216 39.95 6.82 7.96
C ASN A 216 41.30 6.22 7.56
N ILE A 217 42.12 6.95 6.80
CA ILE A 217 43.48 6.51 6.45
C ILE A 217 44.35 6.32 7.70
N ASN A 218 44.27 7.25 8.66
CA ASN A 218 44.99 7.13 9.92
C ASN A 218 44.52 5.92 10.75
N GLN A 219 43.21 5.64 10.78
CA GLN A 219 42.68 4.45 11.46
C GLN A 219 43.21 3.15 10.82
N LEU A 220 43.24 3.09 9.48
CA LEU A 220 43.78 1.96 8.72
C LEU A 220 45.30 1.75 8.93
N LEU A 221 46.08 2.84 8.99
CA LEU A 221 47.52 2.76 9.26
C LEU A 221 47.79 2.28 10.69
N VAL A 222 47.05 2.80 11.67
CA VAL A 222 47.16 2.38 13.07
C VAL A 222 46.75 0.92 13.27
N SER A 223 45.72 0.44 12.56
CA SER A 223 45.33 -0.97 12.64
C SER A 223 46.36 -1.91 11.99
N THR A 224 47.03 -1.48 10.92
CA THR A 224 48.07 -2.26 10.25
C THR A 224 49.33 -2.38 11.12
N LEU A 225 49.77 -1.28 11.74
CA LEU A 225 50.96 -1.26 12.62
C LEU A 225 50.77 -1.99 13.96
N ARG A 226 49.54 -2.35 14.34
CA ARG A 226 49.23 -3.09 15.58
C ARG A 226 49.26 -4.62 15.37
N HIS A 227 49.33 -5.07 14.12
CA HIS A 227 49.32 -6.49 13.75
C HIS A 227 50.69 -7.03 13.29
N ASP A 228 51.71 -6.16 13.19
CA ASP A 228 53.13 -6.50 13.05
C ASP A 228 53.84 -6.40 14.41
#